data_AF-A0A2D0JZM2-F1
#
_entry.id   AF-A0A2D0JZM2-F1
#
_cell.length_a   1.000
_cell.length_b   1.000
_cell.length_c   1.000
_cell.angle_alpha   90.00
_cell.angle_beta   90.00
_cell.angle_gamma   90.00
#
_symmetry.space_group_name_H-M   'P 1'
#
loop_
_entity.id
_entity.type
_entity.pdbx_description
1 polymer ?
#
loop_
_entity_poly.entity_id
_entity_poly.type
_entity_poly.pdbx_seq_one_letter_code
_entity_poly.pdbx_strand_id
1 'polypeptide(L)'
;MKWGNYSRRILLILMISSFFSPVLRAQGEAHLLFHMGLGAKGQFFVGGTMQNQGDEPVAGGYLAILPLNTTCDPQSLIVYSFDSLAPGEKKEFRIPVDAPFSSYHLAGFGAYDDMGFSLPTVDETEKVIKDRESNERKACQSAREAKVINGPNTEEKIHKIRS
;
A
#
# COMPACT_ATOMS: atom_id res chain seq x y z
N MET A 1 -45.49 -50.19 -2.54
CA MET A 1 -44.56 -49.69 -3.60
C MET A 1 -44.77 -48.20 -3.81
N LYS A 2 -43.90 -47.33 -3.26
CA LYS A 2 -43.89 -45.86 -3.46
C LYS A 2 -42.48 -45.32 -3.75
N TRP A 3 -41.60 -46.15 -4.34
CA TRP A 3 -40.18 -45.81 -4.52
C TRP A 3 -39.93 -44.80 -5.65
N GLY A 4 -40.72 -44.84 -6.73
CA GLY A 4 -40.49 -44.01 -7.92
C GLY A 4 -40.64 -42.49 -7.72
N ASN A 5 -41.44 -42.05 -6.74
CA ASN A 5 -41.65 -40.62 -6.48
C ASN A 5 -40.55 -40.00 -5.61
N TYR A 6 -39.80 -40.80 -4.84
CA TYR A 6 -38.72 -40.32 -3.98
C TYR A 6 -37.45 -40.05 -4.80
N SER A 7 -37.14 -40.96 -5.74
CA SER A 7 -36.00 -40.83 -6.66
C SER A 7 -36.12 -39.60 -7.56
N ARG A 8 -37.33 -39.30 -8.06
CA ARG A 8 -37.58 -38.10 -8.88
C ARG A 8 -37.40 -36.80 -8.10
N ARG A 9 -37.79 -36.77 -6.82
CA ARG A 9 -37.65 -35.56 -5.97
C ARG A 9 -36.21 -35.29 -5.56
N ILE A 10 -35.44 -36.34 -5.24
CA ILE A 10 -34.01 -36.21 -4.95
C ILE A 10 -33.24 -35.72 -6.19
N LEU A 11 -33.55 -36.26 -7.37
CA LEU A 11 -32.93 -35.83 -8.62
C LEU A 11 -33.27 -34.37 -8.95
N LEU A 12 -34.50 -33.92 -8.65
CA LEU A 12 -34.91 -32.52 -8.86
C LEU A 12 -34.17 -31.54 -7.93
N ILE A 13 -33.94 -31.92 -6.67
CA ILE A 13 -33.23 -31.09 -5.69
C ILE A 13 -31.74 -30.95 -6.06
N LEU A 14 -31.09 -32.04 -6.49
CA LEU A 14 -29.70 -32.04 -6.95
C LEU A 14 -29.47 -31.19 -8.22
N MET A 15 -30.47 -31.15 -9.12
CA MET A 15 -30.42 -30.32 -10.34
C MET A 15 -30.63 -28.84 -10.05
N ILE A 16 -31.36 -28.46 -8.98
CA ILE A 16 -31.56 -27.05 -8.62
C ILE A 16 -30.32 -26.48 -7.93
N SER A 17 -29.56 -27.29 -7.19
CA SER A 17 -28.33 -26.86 -6.50
C SER A 17 -27.13 -26.62 -7.42
N SER A 18 -27.19 -27.06 -8.69
CA SER A 18 -26.10 -26.89 -9.67
C SER A 18 -26.14 -25.56 -10.44
N PHE A 19 -27.18 -24.74 -10.25
CA PHE A 19 -27.30 -23.43 -10.91
C PHE A 19 -26.76 -22.24 -10.09
N PHE A 20 -26.26 -22.50 -8.87
CA PHE A 20 -25.70 -21.48 -7.97
C PHE A 20 -24.22 -21.73 -7.70
N SER A 21 -23.43 -21.97 -8.76
CA SER A 21 -21.99 -21.74 -8.65
C SER A 21 -21.75 -20.24 -8.72
N PRO A 22 -21.21 -19.58 -7.67
CA PRO A 22 -20.72 -18.23 -7.86
C PRO A 22 -19.68 -18.29 -8.98
N VAL A 23 -19.82 -17.44 -9.99
CA VAL A 23 -18.80 -17.27 -11.01
C VAL A 23 -17.60 -16.65 -10.30
N LEU A 24 -16.71 -17.50 -9.79
CA LEU A 24 -15.34 -17.11 -9.45
C LEU A 24 -14.72 -16.69 -10.78
N ARG A 25 -14.75 -15.39 -11.05
CA ARG A 25 -13.98 -14.85 -12.18
C ARG A 25 -12.52 -14.93 -11.77
N ALA A 26 -11.77 -15.67 -12.57
CA ALA A 26 -10.33 -15.58 -12.54
C ALA A 26 -9.94 -14.13 -12.86
N GLN A 27 -9.13 -13.51 -12.02
CA GLN A 27 -8.67 -12.13 -12.15
C GLN A 27 -7.29 -11.97 -11.49
N GLY A 28 -6.49 -11.02 -11.98
CA GLY A 28 -5.24 -10.66 -11.32
C GLY A 28 -5.53 -9.91 -10.02
N GLU A 29 -4.66 -10.09 -9.03
CA GLU A 29 -4.78 -9.43 -7.73
C GLU A 29 -3.38 -9.07 -7.22
N ALA A 30 -3.08 -7.77 -7.15
CA ALA A 30 -1.75 -7.31 -6.76
C ALA A 30 -1.68 -7.08 -5.24
N HIS A 31 -0.79 -7.80 -4.58
CA HIS A 31 -0.52 -7.68 -3.15
C HIS A 31 0.81 -6.98 -2.93
N LEU A 32 0.81 -5.93 -2.11
CA LEU A 32 2.01 -5.34 -1.55
C LEU A 32 2.33 -6.06 -0.24
N LEU A 33 3.30 -6.97 -0.28
CA LEU A 33 3.62 -7.86 0.84
C LEU A 33 4.41 -7.15 1.94
N PHE A 34 5.26 -6.20 1.52
CA PHE A 34 6.18 -5.49 2.39
C PHE A 34 6.70 -4.23 1.69
N HIS A 35 6.91 -3.16 2.45
CA HIS A 35 7.64 -1.98 2.00
C HIS A 35 8.36 -1.29 3.17
N MET A 36 9.53 -0.70 2.89
CA MET A 36 10.31 0.05 3.86
C MET A 36 11.12 1.17 3.21
N GLY A 37 11.37 2.22 3.99
CA GLY A 37 12.26 3.31 3.61
C GLY A 37 13.67 3.05 4.11
N LEU A 38 14.67 3.29 3.27
CA LEU A 38 16.08 3.07 3.57
C LEU A 38 16.90 4.23 3.02
N GLY A 39 17.93 4.65 3.77
CA GLY A 39 18.81 5.74 3.40
C GLY A 39 20.22 5.54 3.92
N ALA A 40 21.22 5.61 3.05
CA ALA A 40 22.63 5.53 3.41
C ALA A 40 23.51 6.29 2.40
N LYS A 41 24.58 6.95 2.90
CA LYS A 41 25.58 7.64 2.06
C LYS A 41 24.96 8.62 1.03
N GLY A 42 23.90 9.31 1.42
CA GLY A 42 23.21 10.30 0.57
C GLY A 42 22.28 9.70 -0.49
N GLN A 43 22.08 8.39 -0.51
CA GLN A 43 21.08 7.73 -1.36
C GLN A 43 19.90 7.26 -0.52
N PHE A 44 18.70 7.58 -0.96
CA PHE A 44 17.45 7.26 -0.27
C PHE A 44 16.51 6.52 -1.22
N PHE A 45 15.79 5.53 -0.69
CA PHE A 45 14.88 4.73 -1.47
C PHE A 45 13.76 4.14 -0.60
N VAL A 46 12.61 3.90 -1.21
CA VAL A 46 11.58 3.03 -0.66
C VAL A 46 11.60 1.74 -1.46
N GLY A 47 11.84 0.62 -0.77
CA GLY A 47 11.91 -0.70 -1.39
C GLY A 47 10.89 -1.64 -0.77
N GLY A 48 10.58 -2.71 -1.48
CA GLY A 48 9.59 -3.66 -1.01
C GLY A 48 9.41 -4.83 -1.96
N THR A 49 8.34 -5.57 -1.73
CA THR A 49 7.99 -6.72 -2.56
C THR A 49 6.50 -6.74 -2.83
N MET A 50 6.16 -6.94 -4.10
CA MET A 50 4.80 -7.15 -4.56
C MET A 50 4.64 -8.56 -5.10
N GLN A 51 3.41 -9.07 -5.11
CA GLN A 51 3.08 -10.37 -5.67
C GLN A 51 1.71 -10.32 -6.31
N ASN A 52 1.55 -10.98 -7.46
CA ASN A 52 0.22 -11.29 -7.97
C ASN A 52 -0.28 -12.57 -7.29
N GLN A 53 -1.30 -12.47 -6.43
CA GLN A 53 -1.93 -13.65 -5.81
C GLN A 53 -3.21 -14.08 -6.52
N GLY A 54 -3.59 -13.38 -7.59
CA GLY A 54 -4.65 -13.78 -8.49
C GLY A 54 -4.22 -14.93 -9.40
N ASP A 55 -5.20 -15.44 -10.14
CA ASP A 55 -5.07 -16.53 -11.10
C ASP A 55 -4.94 -16.04 -12.56
N GLU A 56 -5.10 -14.74 -12.80
CA GLU A 56 -4.80 -14.08 -14.09
C GLU A 56 -3.65 -13.06 -13.95
N PRO A 57 -2.97 -12.69 -15.06
CA PRO A 57 -1.92 -11.68 -15.01
C PRO A 57 -2.41 -10.29 -14.57
N VAL A 58 -1.55 -9.57 -13.86
CA VAL A 58 -1.65 -8.11 -13.73
C VAL A 58 -0.82 -7.50 -14.85
N ALA A 59 -1.38 -6.61 -15.66
CA ALA A 59 -0.65 -6.00 -16.78
C ALA A 59 0.33 -4.91 -16.34
N GLY A 60 0.00 -4.21 -15.25
CA GLY A 60 0.87 -3.24 -14.61
C GLY A 60 0.13 -2.51 -13.50
N GLY A 61 0.77 -1.47 -12.96
CA GLY A 61 0.17 -0.66 -11.91
C GLY A 61 1.10 0.43 -11.41
N TYR A 62 0.76 0.98 -10.24
CA TYR A 62 1.55 2.02 -9.61
C TYR A 62 1.54 1.95 -8.09
N LEU A 63 2.59 2.51 -7.50
CA LEU A 63 2.72 2.86 -6.09
C LEU A 63 2.89 4.37 -6.00
N ALA A 64 2.12 5.04 -5.15
CA ALA A 64 2.28 6.45 -4.84
C ALA A 64 2.79 6.60 -3.40
N ILE A 65 3.97 7.18 -3.24
CA ILE A 65 4.60 7.40 -1.93
C ILE A 65 4.76 8.89 -1.65
N LEU A 66 4.53 9.29 -0.40
CA LEU A 66 4.70 10.65 0.08
C LEU A 66 5.80 10.68 1.15
N PRO A 67 7.05 10.99 0.80
CA PRO A 67 8.14 11.10 1.77
C PRO A 67 7.92 12.27 2.73
N LEU A 68 8.35 12.10 3.97
CA LEU A 68 8.34 13.12 5.02
C LEU A 68 9.77 13.42 5.45
N ASN A 69 10.11 14.71 5.56
CA ASN A 69 11.39 15.10 6.13
C ASN A 69 11.42 14.91 7.66
N THR A 70 12.57 15.21 8.29
CA THR A 70 12.77 15.07 9.75
C THR A 70 11.85 15.93 10.62
N THR A 71 11.20 16.95 10.05
CA THR A 71 10.19 17.78 10.73
C THR A 71 8.76 17.37 10.38
N CYS A 72 8.60 16.18 9.80
CA CYS A 72 7.35 15.64 9.29
C CYS A 72 6.63 16.55 8.30
N ASP A 73 7.37 17.37 7.55
CA ASP A 73 6.81 18.12 6.44
C ASP A 73 6.77 17.21 5.20
N PRO A 74 5.61 17.12 4.52
CA PRO A 74 5.50 16.37 3.27
C PRO A 74 6.44 16.92 2.20
N GLN A 75 7.10 16.01 1.49
CA GLN A 75 7.87 16.30 0.29
C GLN A 75 7.02 16.06 -0.96
N SER A 76 7.62 16.11 -2.14
CA SER A 76 6.90 15.83 -3.39
C SER A 76 6.41 14.38 -3.42
N LEU A 77 5.17 14.19 -3.87
CA LEU A 77 4.60 12.86 -4.14
C LEU A 77 5.39 12.18 -5.27
N ILE A 78 5.79 10.94 -5.06
CA ILE A 78 6.49 10.12 -6.05
C ILE A 78 5.54 9.01 -6.49
N VAL A 79 5.33 8.90 -7.80
CA VAL A 79 4.55 7.81 -8.40
C VAL A 79 5.51 6.89 -9.14
N TYR A 80 5.51 5.62 -8.75
CA TYR A 80 6.32 4.57 -9.35
C TYR A 80 5.42 3.59 -10.08
N SER A 81 5.61 3.45 -11.39
CA SER A 81 4.93 2.43 -12.19
C SER A 81 5.67 1.10 -12.11
N PHE A 82 4.93 -0.01 -12.05
CA PHE A 82 5.48 -1.36 -12.18
C PHE A 82 4.88 -2.09 -13.39
N ASP A 83 5.69 -2.92 -14.03
CA ASP A 83 5.28 -3.75 -15.18
C ASP A 83 4.49 -4.99 -14.75
N SER A 84 4.09 -5.79 -15.74
CA SER A 84 3.29 -6.99 -15.53
C SER A 84 3.79 -7.93 -14.44
N LEU A 85 2.85 -8.57 -13.76
CA LEU A 85 3.08 -9.66 -12.82
C LEU A 85 2.27 -10.89 -13.28
N ALA A 86 2.94 -11.97 -13.65
CA ALA A 86 2.29 -13.24 -13.94
C ALA A 86 1.61 -13.81 -12.67
N PRO A 87 0.62 -14.71 -12.80
CA PRO A 87 0.00 -15.36 -11.64
C PRO A 87 1.04 -16.00 -10.71
N GLY A 88 0.97 -15.67 -9.42
CA GLY A 88 1.93 -16.11 -8.41
C GLY A 88 3.29 -15.42 -8.43
N GLU A 89 3.60 -14.58 -9.43
CA GLU A 89 4.88 -13.91 -9.56
C GLU A 89 5.10 -12.93 -8.41
N LYS A 90 6.28 -13.01 -7.80
CA LYS A 90 6.75 -12.12 -6.75
C LYS A 90 7.90 -11.27 -7.28
N LYS A 91 7.78 -9.94 -7.17
CA LYS A 91 8.73 -8.98 -7.72
C LYS A 91 9.16 -7.96 -6.67
N GLU A 92 10.47 -7.77 -6.55
CA GLU A 92 11.03 -6.71 -5.73
C GLU A 92 11.01 -5.38 -6.48
N PHE A 93 10.84 -4.28 -5.74
CA PHE A 93 10.90 -2.94 -6.31
C PHE A 93 11.76 -2.01 -5.45
N ARG A 94 12.25 -0.95 -6.09
CA ARG A 94 13.08 0.08 -5.45
C ARG A 94 12.78 1.44 -6.09
N ILE A 95 12.14 2.32 -5.32
CA ILE A 95 11.77 3.67 -5.72
C ILE A 95 12.83 4.64 -5.19
N PRO A 96 13.60 5.34 -6.04
CA PRO A 96 14.55 6.34 -5.59
C PRO A 96 13.82 7.55 -4.98
N VAL A 97 14.43 8.16 -3.96
CA VAL A 97 13.97 9.41 -3.36
C VAL A 97 15.12 10.42 -3.40
N ASP A 98 14.91 11.56 -4.04
CA ASP A 98 15.99 12.52 -4.34
C ASP A 98 16.48 13.31 -3.13
N ALA A 99 15.73 13.28 -2.03
CA ALA A 99 16.01 14.04 -0.83
C ALA A 99 15.98 13.15 0.44
N PRO A 100 16.72 13.53 1.49
CA PRO A 100 16.65 12.87 2.78
C PRO A 100 15.22 12.86 3.32
N PHE A 101 14.78 11.71 3.82
CA PHE A 101 13.48 11.55 4.47
C PHE A 101 13.65 10.72 5.75
N SER A 102 12.78 10.93 6.74
CA SER A 102 12.76 10.16 7.99
C SER A 102 11.65 9.11 8.01
N SER A 103 10.56 9.35 7.29
CA SER A 103 9.44 8.43 7.11
C SER A 103 8.72 8.73 5.80
N TYR A 104 7.72 7.92 5.44
CA TYR A 104 6.89 8.14 4.26
C TYR A 104 5.50 7.56 4.50
N HIS A 105 4.54 8.01 3.71
CA HIS A 105 3.21 7.42 3.63
C HIS A 105 3.02 6.73 2.29
N LEU A 106 2.38 5.56 2.29
CA LEU A 106 1.83 4.97 1.08
C LEU A 106 0.51 5.70 0.79
N ALA A 107 0.51 6.56 -0.22
CA ALA A 107 -0.63 7.38 -0.61
C ALA A 107 -1.56 6.68 -1.61
N GLY A 108 -1.07 5.63 -2.28
CA GLY A 108 -1.88 4.83 -3.18
C GLY A 108 -1.14 3.60 -3.70
N PHE A 109 -1.91 2.57 -3.99
CA PHE A 109 -1.48 1.35 -4.67
C PHE A 109 -2.60 0.95 -5.61
N GLY A 110 -2.27 0.75 -6.89
CA GLY A 110 -3.24 0.44 -7.93
C GLY A 110 -2.65 -0.54 -8.95
N ALA A 111 -3.51 -1.34 -9.55
CA ALA A 111 -3.17 -2.32 -10.57
C ALA A 111 -4.26 -2.34 -11.66
N TYR A 112 -3.89 -2.77 -12.86
CA TYR A 112 -4.81 -2.86 -13.98
C TYR A 112 -4.53 -4.08 -14.87
N ASP A 113 -5.56 -4.52 -15.59
CA ASP A 113 -5.50 -5.60 -16.59
C ASP A 113 -4.99 -5.09 -17.95
N ASP A 114 -4.88 -5.97 -18.93
CA ASP A 114 -4.38 -5.64 -20.27
C ASP A 114 -5.32 -4.73 -21.08
N MET A 115 -6.55 -4.54 -20.61
CA MET A 115 -7.53 -3.60 -21.13
C MET A 115 -7.55 -2.26 -20.35
N GLY A 116 -6.73 -2.13 -19.31
CA GLY A 116 -6.64 -0.94 -18.48
C GLY A 116 -7.76 -0.81 -17.43
N PHE A 117 -8.54 -1.86 -17.18
CA PHE A 117 -9.50 -1.87 -16.07
C PHE A 117 -8.80 -2.12 -14.74
N SER A 118 -9.29 -1.47 -13.69
CA SER A 118 -8.75 -1.64 -12.34
C SER A 118 -8.89 -3.09 -11.87
N LEU A 119 -7.78 -3.62 -11.36
CA LEU A 119 -7.75 -4.89 -10.63
C LEU A 119 -7.75 -4.61 -9.12
N PRO A 120 -8.14 -5.59 -8.29
CA PRO A 120 -8.02 -5.46 -6.85
C PRO A 120 -6.54 -5.37 -6.43
N THR A 121 -6.32 -4.60 -5.37
CA THR A 121 -5.01 -4.39 -4.76
C THR A 121 -5.10 -4.49 -3.25
N VAL A 122 -4.14 -5.14 -2.61
CA VAL A 122 -4.10 -5.34 -1.15
C VAL A 122 -2.74 -4.89 -0.61
N ASP A 123 -2.73 -3.97 0.35
CA ASP A 123 -1.54 -3.70 1.17
C ASP A 123 -1.58 -4.55 2.44
N GLU A 124 -0.78 -5.60 2.47
CA GLU A 124 -0.71 -6.53 3.60
C GLU A 124 -0.15 -5.88 4.88
N THR A 125 0.46 -4.71 4.74
CA THR A 125 1.05 -3.97 5.86
C THR A 125 0.13 -2.89 6.43
N GLU A 126 -0.99 -2.59 5.76
CA GLU A 126 -1.89 -1.48 6.09
C GLU A 126 -2.29 -1.49 7.56
N LYS A 127 -2.69 -2.67 8.07
CA LYS A 127 -3.10 -2.83 9.46
C LYS A 127 -1.99 -2.48 10.44
N VAL A 128 -0.77 -2.95 10.19
CA VAL A 128 0.40 -2.71 11.06
C VAL A 128 0.78 -1.24 11.07
N ILE A 129 0.69 -0.56 9.92
CA ILE A 129 0.96 0.87 9.80
C ILE A 129 -0.12 1.67 10.54
N LYS A 130 -1.39 1.32 10.33
CA LYS A 130 -2.54 1.98 10.97
C LYS A 130 -2.50 1.90 12.49
N ASP A 131 -2.08 0.76 13.04
CA ASP A 131 -1.93 0.58 14.50
C ASP A 131 -0.86 1.53 15.10
N ARG A 132 0.09 2.02 14.28
CA ARG A 132 1.17 2.93 14.69
C ARG A 132 0.85 4.40 14.45
N GLU A 133 -0.16 4.70 13.63
CA GLU A 133 -0.47 6.05 13.14
C GLU A 133 -0.63 7.09 14.26
N SER A 134 -1.31 6.73 15.36
CA SER A 134 -1.49 7.64 16.50
C SER A 134 -0.16 8.06 17.14
N ASN A 135 0.79 7.12 17.26
CA ASN A 135 2.11 7.40 17.81
C ASN A 135 2.96 8.23 16.84
N GLU A 136 2.87 7.93 15.54
CA GLU A 136 3.55 8.71 14.50
C GLU A 136 3.06 10.16 14.45
N ARG A 137 1.74 10.39 14.52
CA ARG A 137 1.17 11.73 14.59
C ARG A 137 1.67 12.52 15.79
N LYS A 138 1.73 11.89 16.97
CA LYS A 138 2.29 12.52 18.18
C LYS A 138 3.77 12.85 18.01
N ALA A 139 4.57 11.91 17.50
CA ALA A 139 6.00 12.14 17.24
C ALA A 139 6.21 13.33 16.26
N CYS A 140 5.39 13.40 15.21
CA CYS A 140 5.43 14.51 14.26
C CYS A 140 5.00 15.84 14.85
N GLN A 141 4.00 15.86 15.72
CA GLN A 141 3.60 17.08 16.43
C GLN A 141 4.76 17.59 17.30
N SER A 142 5.39 16.71 18.10
CA SER A 142 6.54 17.07 18.93
C SER A 142 7.75 17.55 18.10
N ALA A 143 8.03 16.92 16.95
CA ALA A 143 9.11 17.34 16.05
C ALA A 143 8.88 18.75 15.50
N ARG A 144 7.63 19.10 15.18
CA ARG A 144 7.26 20.44 14.71
C ARG A 144 7.33 21.48 15.82
N GLU A 145 6.89 21.15 17.04
CA GLU A 145 7.01 22.04 18.21
C GLU A 145 8.48 22.35 18.53
N ALA A 146 9.36 21.34 18.49
CA ALA A 146 10.80 21.52 18.68
C ALA A 146 11.43 22.44 17.61
N LYS A 147 11.00 22.34 16.35
CA LYS A 147 11.42 23.25 15.26
C LYS A 147 11.04 24.70 15.54
N VAL A 148 9.86 24.94 16.11
CA VAL A 148 9.39 26.29 16.46
C VAL A 148 10.21 26.86 17.62
N ILE A 149 10.49 26.07 18.65
CA ILE A 149 11.27 26.50 19.83
C ILE A 149 12.71 26.83 19.43
N ASN A 150 13.34 26.01 18.59
CA ASN A 150 14.72 26.18 18.14
C ASN A 150 14.82 27.07 16.88
N GLY A 151 13.74 27.72 16.46
CA GLY A 151 13.71 28.60 15.31
C GLY A 151 14.45 29.93 15.57
N PRO A 152 14.84 30.66 14.51
CA PRO A 152 15.67 31.88 14.60
C PRO A 152 15.08 32.98 15.51
N ASN A 153 13.75 32.98 15.71
CA ASN A 153 13.06 33.94 16.58
C ASN A 153 13.39 33.78 18.08
N THR A 154 13.86 32.62 18.53
CA THR A 154 14.20 32.39 19.95
C THR A 154 15.63 32.83 20.24
N GLU A 155 16.56 32.66 19.29
CA GLU A 155 17.94 33.15 19.40
C GLU A 155 18.02 34.68 19.35
N GLU A 156 17.22 35.34 18.50
CA GLU A 156 17.14 36.80 18.44
C GLU A 156 16.56 37.41 19.73
N LYS A 157 15.61 36.71 20.38
CA LYS A 157 15.03 37.13 21.67
C LYS A 157 16.03 37.02 22.82
N ILE A 158 16.88 35.99 22.82
CA ILE A 158 17.91 35.81 23.86
C ILE A 158 19.04 36.85 23.69
N HIS A 159 19.40 37.19 22.45
CA HIS A 159 20.45 38.18 22.20
C HIS A 159 20.02 39.61 22.58
N LYS A 160 18.72 39.94 22.46
CA LYS A 160 18.16 41.25 22.84
C LYS A 160 17.94 41.43 24.35
N ILE A 161 17.95 40.35 25.13
CA ILE A 161 17.87 40.38 26.60
C ILE A 161 19.27 40.49 27.23
N ARG A 162 20.33 40.16 26.47
CA ARG A 162 21.73 40.19 26.92
C ARG A 162 22.52 41.42 26.44
N SER A 163 21.88 42.34 25.72
CA SER A 163 22.40 43.64 25.27
C SER A 163 21.73 44.76 26.05
#